data_AF-A0A2D9IP84-F1
#
_entry.id   AF-A0A2D9IP84-F1
#
_cell.length_a   1.000
_cell.length_b   1.000
_cell.length_c   1.000
_cell.angle_alpha   90.00
_cell.angle_beta   90.00
_cell.angle_gamma   90.00
#
_symmetry.space_group_name_H-M   'P 1'
#
loop_
_entity.id
_entity.type
_entity.pdbx_description
1 polymer ?
#
loop_
_entity_poly.entity_id
_entity_poly.type
_entity_poly.pdbx_seq_one_letter_code
_entity_poly.pdbx_strand_id
1 'polypeptide(L)' 'KEIGDFGSGYPSDERTIKFLKSYFHDNSRWPPGTRKSWKTIERIRPVVKLSDFGD' A
#
# COMPACT_ATOMS: atom_id res chain seq x y z
N LYS A 1 -6.58 -17.04 -4.23
CA LYS A 1 -5.95 -15.94 -5.00
C LYS A 1 -4.59 -15.70 -4.40
N GLU A 2 -3.56 -16.23 -5.02
CA GLU A 2 -2.17 -15.99 -4.64
C GLU A 2 -1.82 -14.57 -5.08
N ILE A 3 -1.48 -13.74 -4.11
CA ILE A 3 -0.80 -12.48 -4.35
C ILE A 3 0.61 -12.94 -4.75
N GLY A 4 1.05 -12.67 -5.98
CA GLY A 4 2.32 -13.16 -6.54
C GLY A 4 3.56 -12.72 -5.73
N ASP A 5 4.74 -12.66 -6.33
CA ASP A 5 5.95 -12.29 -5.60
C ASP A 5 5.90 -10.83 -5.09
N PHE A 6 5.53 -10.66 -3.82
CA PHE A 6 5.46 -9.36 -3.14
C PHE A 6 6.71 -9.08 -2.29
N GLY A 7 7.75 -9.92 -2.38
CA GLY A 7 8.93 -9.86 -1.51
C GLY A 7 8.65 -10.40 -0.10
N SER A 8 9.42 -9.92 0.88
CA SER A 8 9.33 -10.43 2.27
C SER A 8 8.08 -9.98 3.04
N GLY A 9 7.32 -9.00 2.53
CA GLY A 9 6.17 -8.47 3.26
C GLY A 9 6.56 -7.57 4.44
N TYR A 10 7.79 -7.02 4.44
CA TYR A 10 8.28 -6.05 5.44
C TYR A 10 8.56 -4.68 4.81
N PRO A 11 8.47 -3.59 5.59
CA PRO A 11 8.67 -2.24 5.08
C PRO A 11 10.13 -1.91 4.80
N SER A 12 11.07 -2.73 5.28
CA SER A 12 12.49 -2.61 4.95
C SER A 12 12.83 -3.22 3.60
N ASP A 13 11.92 -4.00 3.00
CA ASP A 13 12.16 -4.65 1.72
C ASP A 13 11.61 -3.78 0.58
N GLU A 14 12.52 -3.32 -0.25
CA GLU A 14 12.21 -2.44 -1.37
C GLU A 14 11.26 -3.11 -2.39
N ARG A 15 11.33 -4.44 -2.53
CA ARG A 15 10.41 -5.20 -3.40
C ARG A 15 8.99 -5.14 -2.88
N THR A 16 8.81 -5.25 -1.56
CA THR A 16 7.51 -5.11 -0.90
C THR A 16 6.94 -3.72 -1.14
N ILE A 17 7.75 -2.67 -0.96
CA ILE A 17 7.30 -1.29 -1.18
C ILE A 17 6.90 -1.07 -2.64
N LYS A 18 7.70 -1.56 -3.60
CA LYS A 18 7.43 -1.43 -5.03
C LYS A 18 6.16 -2.18 -5.42
N PHE A 19 6.00 -3.41 -4.93
CA PHE A 19 4.79 -4.20 -5.12
C PHE A 19 3.55 -3.47 -4.59
N LEU A 20 3.60 -2.98 -3.35
CA LEU A 20 2.49 -2.26 -2.73
C LEU A 20 2.10 -0.99 -3.51
N LYS A 21 3.09 -0.23 -3.98
CA LYS A 21 2.86 0.95 -4.84
C LYS A 21 2.15 0.59 -6.14
N SER A 22 2.67 -0.40 -6.87
CA SER A 22 2.07 -0.84 -8.14
C SER A 22 0.68 -1.45 -7.95
N TYR A 23 0.51 -2.29 -6.93
CA TYR A 23 -0.77 -2.92 -6.61
C TYR A 23 -1.84 -1.88 -6.25
N PHE A 24 -1.48 -0.91 -5.41
CA PHE A 24 -2.39 0.18 -5.04
C PHE A 24 -2.71 1.08 -6.24
N HIS A 25 -1.76 1.36 -7.12
CA HIS A 25 -2.01 2.14 -8.33
C HIS A 25 -2.99 1.44 -9.28
N ASP A 26 -2.85 0.13 -9.46
CA ASP A 26 -3.69 -0.66 -10.39
C ASP A 26 -5.09 -0.95 -9.83
N ASN A 27 -5.20 -1.22 -8.53
CA ASN A 27 -6.44 -1.70 -7.91
C ASN A 27 -7.12 -0.67 -6.97
N SER A 28 -6.47 0.47 -6.69
CA SER A 28 -6.85 1.48 -5.69
C SER A 28 -7.19 0.90 -4.31
N ARG A 29 -6.65 -0.29 -4.01
CA ARG A 29 -6.89 -1.04 -2.78
C ARG A 29 -5.63 -1.77 -2.36
N TRP A 30 -5.52 -2.08 -1.08
CA TRP A 30 -4.42 -2.87 -0.55
C TRP A 30 -4.62 -4.37 -0.80
N PRO A 31 -3.53 -5.14 -0.92
CA PRO A 31 -3.61 -6.60 -1.03
C PRO A 31 -4.34 -7.20 0.18
N PRO A 32 -5.11 -8.29 0.00
CA PRO A 32 -5.79 -8.93 1.13
C PRO A 32 -4.77 -9.43 2.17
N GLY A 33 -5.04 -9.17 3.45
CA GLY A 33 -4.09 -9.45 4.54
C GLY A 33 -3.19 -8.27 4.92
N THR A 34 -3.26 -7.14 4.19
CA THR A 34 -2.53 -5.93 4.54
C THR A 34 -3.10 -5.30 5.82
N ARG A 35 -2.23 -5.04 6.80
CA ARG A 35 -2.63 -4.42 8.07
C ARG A 35 -3.00 -2.96 7.84
N LYS A 36 -4.19 -2.55 8.27
CA LYS A 36 -4.63 -1.14 8.16
C LYS A 36 -3.79 -0.19 9.03
N SER A 37 -3.26 -0.68 10.15
CA SER A 37 -2.45 0.09 11.10
C SER A 37 -0.96 0.20 10.70
N TRP A 38 -0.61 -0.25 9.49
CA TRP A 38 0.79 -0.28 9.07
C TRP A 38 1.20 1.09 8.52
N LYS A 39 2.07 1.80 9.24
CA LYS A 39 2.53 3.14 8.84
C LYS A 39 3.10 3.21 7.43
N THR A 40 3.63 2.09 6.92
CA THR A 40 4.16 2.02 5.55
C THR A 40 3.09 2.17 4.50
N ILE A 41 1.90 1.60 4.69
CA ILE A 41 0.80 1.80 3.74
C ILE A 41 0.23 3.21 3.84
N GLU A 42 0.26 3.83 5.03
CA GLU A 42 -0.11 5.24 5.20
C GLU A 42 0.88 6.17 4.47
N ARG A 43 2.18 5.85 4.49
CA ARG A 43 3.21 6.58 3.74
C ARG A 43 3.12 6.38 2.23
N ILE A 44 2.71 5.19 1.79
CA ILE A 44 2.56 4.88 0.35
C ILE A 44 1.26 5.46 -0.20
N ARG A 45 0.20 5.54 0.62
CA ARG A 45 -1.04 6.21 0.24
C ARG A 45 -0.69 7.62 -0.24
N PRO A 46 -1.24 8.07 -1.38
CA PRO A 46 -1.10 9.47 -1.75
C PRO A 46 -1.57 10.29 -0.57
N VAL A 47 -0.72 11.25 -0.14
CA VAL A 47 -1.03 12.15 0.97
C VAL A 47 -2.44 12.62 0.73
N VAL A 48 -3.34 12.24 1.64
CA VAL A 48 -4.75 12.60 1.55
C VAL A 48 -4.73 14.12 1.48
N LYS A 49 -4.97 14.67 0.29
CA LYS A 49 -4.95 16.12 0.12
C LYS A 49 -6.07 16.61 1.01
N LEU A 50 -5.81 17.68 1.76
CA LEU A 50 -6.77 18.29 2.69
C LEU A 50 -8.14 18.55 2.03
N SER A 51 -8.18 18.63 0.70
CA SER A 51 -9.39 18.69 -0.14
C SER A 51 -10.31 17.46 -0.10
N ASP A 52 -9.85 16.28 0.33
CA ASP A 52 -10.67 15.06 0.47
C ASP A 52 -11.44 15.03 1.81
N PHE A 53 -11.01 15.87 2.76
CA PHE A 53 -11.71 16.12 4.02
C PHE A 53 -12.54 17.41 3.91
N GLY A 54 -13.27 17.59 2.81
CA GLY A 54 -14.10 18.77 2.55
C GLY A 54 -15.51 18.68 3.13
N ASP A 55 -15.87 19.77 3.82
CA ASP A 55 -17.16 20.26 4.37
C ASP A 55 -17.73 19.62 5.65
#